data_AF-A0A536D6Z3-F1
#
_entry.id   AF-A0A536D6Z3-F1
#
_cell.length_a   1.000
_cell.length_b   1.000
_cell.length_c   1.000
_cell.angle_alpha   90.00
_cell.angle_beta   90.00
_cell.angle_gamma   90.00
#
_symmetry.space_group_name_H-M   'P 1'
#
loop_
_entity.id
_entity.type
_entity.pdbx_description
1 polymer ?
#
loop_
_entity_poly.entity_id
_entity_poly.type
_entity_poly.pdbx_seq_one_letter_code
_entity_poly.pdbx_strand_id
1 'polypeptide(L)'
;MLSIVLPAVAAQPRSACQLGTTAGGVQHVIYLQFDNVHFARDNPNVPSDLEQMPHLLNFLTSNGTLLTQLHTPLIAHTGGDIVTLETGLYPDRHGLAVSNTYRYFTPAGPARTAVAFTYWTAPVFDPGAAAPSDTSYNLVGADGQNVPAPWVPFT
;
A
#
# COMPACT_ATOMS: atom_id res chain seq x y z
N MET A 1 51.09 23.07 12.61
CA MET A 1 49.78 23.55 12.14
C MET A 1 48.71 22.90 12.99
N LEU A 2 47.94 23.69 13.74
CA LEU A 2 46.87 23.21 14.63
C LEU A 2 45.54 23.45 13.93
N SER A 3 44.81 22.40 13.54
CA SER A 3 43.49 22.53 12.90
C SER A 3 42.41 22.66 13.96
N ILE A 4 41.64 23.75 13.89
CA ILE A 4 40.43 23.95 14.67
C ILE A 4 39.29 23.23 13.93
N VAL A 5 38.71 22.22 14.58
CA VAL A 5 37.45 21.60 14.12
C VAL A 5 36.31 22.49 14.62
N LEU A 6 35.58 23.11 13.71
CA LEU A 6 34.35 23.83 14.05
C LEU A 6 33.23 22.82 14.36
N PRO A 7 32.37 23.09 15.36
CA PRO A 7 31.24 22.23 15.65
C PRO A 7 30.26 22.23 14.47
N ALA A 8 29.78 21.05 14.09
CA ALA A 8 28.74 20.93 13.08
C ALA A 8 27.45 21.57 13.62
N VAL A 9 26.96 22.61 12.95
CA VAL A 9 25.64 23.17 13.24
C VAL A 9 24.61 22.14 12.81
N ALA A 10 23.86 21.59 13.76
CA ALA A 10 22.73 20.72 13.46
C ALA A 10 21.76 21.47 12.55
N ALA A 11 21.45 20.90 11.38
CA ALA A 11 20.44 21.44 10.50
C ALA A 11 19.11 21.52 11.28
N GLN A 12 18.52 22.71 11.31
CA GLN A 12 17.18 22.91 11.84
C GLN A 12 16.23 21.94 11.13
N PRO A 13 15.29 21.28 11.83
CA PRO A 13 14.30 20.45 11.17
C PRO A 13 13.59 21.34 10.17
N ARG A 14 13.78 21.09 8.87
CA ARG A 14 12.95 21.71 7.85
C ARG A 14 11.52 21.36 8.24
N SER A 15 10.69 22.38 8.46
CA SER A 15 9.24 22.26 8.45
C SER A 15 8.89 21.28 7.32
N ALA A 16 8.14 20.23 7.65
CA ALA A 16 7.78 19.07 6.85
C ALA A 16 7.94 19.23 5.32
N CYS A 17 8.43 18.18 4.64
CA CYS A 17 8.49 18.13 3.18
C CYS A 17 7.16 18.61 2.59
N GLN A 18 7.16 19.77 1.93
CA GLN A 18 5.95 20.34 1.38
C GLN A 18 5.62 19.61 0.08
N LEU A 19 4.49 18.91 0.07
CA LEU A 19 3.95 18.31 -1.14
C LEU A 19 3.42 19.43 -2.06
N GLY A 20 4.11 19.67 -3.16
CA GLY A 20 3.80 20.74 -4.11
C GLY A 20 4.92 20.97 -5.12
N THR A 21 4.67 21.81 -6.10
CA THR A 21 5.68 22.26 -7.06
C THR A 21 5.88 23.78 -6.92
N THR A 22 6.81 24.35 -7.67
CA THR A 22 6.96 25.81 -7.78
C THR A 22 5.70 26.52 -8.29
N ALA A 23 4.72 25.78 -8.83
CA ALA A 23 3.44 26.31 -9.31
C ALA A 23 2.35 26.38 -8.22
N GLY A 24 2.57 25.85 -7.02
CA GLY A 24 1.62 25.92 -5.90
C GLY A 24 1.54 24.62 -5.07
N GLY A 25 0.77 24.69 -3.99
CA GLY A 25 0.50 23.55 -3.11
C GLY A 25 -0.56 22.60 -3.66
N VAL A 26 -0.46 21.30 -3.32
CA VAL A 26 -1.47 20.29 -3.66
C VAL A 26 -2.71 20.48 -2.79
N GLN A 27 -3.89 20.61 -3.41
CA GLN A 27 -5.18 20.70 -2.70
C GLN A 27 -5.92 19.36 -2.64
N HIS A 28 -5.75 18.53 -3.68
CA HIS A 28 -6.41 17.23 -3.80
C HIS A 28 -5.42 16.19 -4.29
N VAL A 29 -5.43 15.03 -3.64
CA VAL A 29 -4.71 13.83 -4.10
C VAL A 29 -5.75 12.84 -4.60
N ILE A 30 -5.62 12.41 -5.85
CA ILE A 30 -6.43 11.34 -6.44
C ILE A 30 -5.53 10.12 -6.56
N TYR A 31 -5.91 9.05 -5.89
CA TYR A 31 -5.25 7.75 -5.99
C TYR A 31 -6.10 6.83 -6.86
N LEU A 32 -5.49 6.30 -7.94
CA LEU A 32 -6.12 5.32 -8.82
C LEU A 32 -5.24 4.08 -8.84
N GLN A 33 -5.85 2.94 -8.54
CA GLN A 33 -5.20 1.64 -8.59
C GLN A 33 -5.93 0.76 -9.59
N PHE A 34 -5.16 0.20 -10.53
CA PHE A 34 -5.69 -0.73 -11.53
C PHE A 34 -5.21 -2.13 -11.17
N ASP A 35 -6.15 -3.05 -11.03
CA ASP A 35 -5.83 -4.46 -10.75
C ASP A 35 -5.28 -5.13 -12.01
N ASN A 36 -4.20 -5.89 -11.85
CA ASN A 36 -3.59 -6.73 -12.88
C ASN A 36 -3.22 -5.99 -14.18
N VAL A 37 -2.65 -4.79 -14.06
CA VAL A 37 -2.15 -3.99 -15.21
C VAL A 37 -0.65 -4.12 -15.36
N HIS A 38 -0.22 -4.59 -16.53
CA HIS A 38 1.18 -4.73 -16.91
C HIS A 38 1.63 -3.53 -17.74
N PHE A 39 2.76 -2.94 -17.34
CA PHE A 39 3.41 -1.87 -18.09
C PHE A 39 4.02 -2.40 -19.39
N ALA A 40 4.80 -3.48 -19.29
CA ALA A 40 5.49 -4.10 -20.41
C ALA A 40 4.62 -5.17 -21.07
N ARG A 41 4.98 -5.53 -22.31
CA ARG A 41 4.36 -6.66 -23.01
C ARG A 41 4.90 -7.98 -22.46
N ASP A 42 4.04 -8.81 -21.91
CA ASP A 42 4.41 -10.19 -21.53
C ASP A 42 4.61 -11.07 -22.76
N ASN A 43 3.77 -10.85 -23.78
CA ASN A 43 3.92 -11.43 -25.11
C ASN A 43 4.24 -10.31 -26.10
N PRO A 44 5.38 -10.35 -26.83
CA PRO A 44 5.77 -9.26 -27.73
C PRO A 44 4.73 -8.94 -28.82
N ASN A 45 3.90 -9.92 -29.19
CA ASN A 45 2.85 -9.78 -30.20
C ASN A 45 1.51 -9.27 -29.66
N VAL A 46 1.38 -9.09 -28.34
CA VAL A 46 0.17 -8.59 -27.69
C VAL A 46 0.52 -7.24 -27.02
N PRO A 47 -0.22 -6.16 -27.29
CA PRO A 47 -0.02 -4.90 -26.58
C PRO A 47 -0.15 -5.10 -25.06
N SER A 48 0.65 -4.37 -24.27
CA SER A 48 0.52 -4.40 -22.82
C SER A 48 -0.83 -3.84 -22.37
N ASP A 49 -1.21 -4.08 -21.11
CA ASP A 49 -2.44 -3.51 -20.57
C ASP A 49 -2.42 -1.98 -20.67
N LEU A 50 -1.26 -1.35 -20.39
CA LEU A 50 -1.13 0.10 -20.50
C LEU A 50 -1.21 0.62 -21.95
N GLU A 51 -0.66 -0.10 -22.93
CA GLU A 51 -0.80 0.25 -24.36
C GLU A 51 -2.26 0.19 -24.82
N GLN A 52 -3.06 -0.67 -24.19
CA GLN A 52 -4.51 -0.79 -24.44
C GLN A 52 -5.34 0.27 -23.71
N MET A 53 -4.71 1.11 -22.87
CA MET A 53 -5.34 2.23 -22.14
C MET A 53 -4.83 3.59 -22.66
N PRO A 54 -5.14 3.98 -23.91
CA PRO A 54 -4.48 5.09 -24.60
C PRO A 54 -4.62 6.44 -23.88
N HIS A 55 -5.74 6.70 -23.20
CA HIS A 55 -5.90 7.94 -22.43
C HIS A 55 -4.98 8.00 -21.21
N LEU A 56 -4.83 6.88 -20.49
CA LEU A 56 -3.91 6.80 -19.35
C LEU A 56 -2.47 6.90 -19.83
N LEU A 57 -2.10 6.16 -20.89
CA LEU A 57 -0.78 6.22 -21.47
C LEU A 57 -0.41 7.64 -21.93
N ASN A 58 -1.31 8.31 -22.66
CA ASN A 58 -1.08 9.69 -23.13
C ASN A 58 -0.95 10.69 -21.98
N PHE A 59 -1.73 10.50 -20.90
CA PHE A 59 -1.61 11.34 -19.72
C PHE A 59 -0.24 11.16 -19.05
N LEU A 60 0.18 9.91 -18.83
CA LEU A 60 1.46 9.60 -18.18
C LEU A 60 2.65 10.11 -18.98
N THR A 61 2.63 9.98 -20.31
CA THR A 61 3.73 10.44 -21.18
C THR A 61 3.79 11.96 -21.30
N SER A 62 2.67 12.67 -21.18
CA SER A 62 2.60 14.13 -21.37
C SER A 62 2.70 14.93 -20.07
N ASN A 63 2.27 14.36 -18.94
CA ASN A 63 2.10 15.09 -17.67
C ASN A 63 2.68 14.36 -16.46
N GLY A 64 3.15 13.12 -16.62
CA GLY A 64 3.50 12.24 -15.51
C GLY A 64 4.99 12.03 -15.33
N THR A 65 5.34 11.51 -14.15
CA THR A 65 6.59 10.77 -13.94
C THR A 65 6.22 9.30 -13.82
N LEU A 66 6.95 8.42 -14.50
CA LEU A 66 6.69 6.99 -14.48
C LEU A 66 7.86 6.25 -13.83
N LEU A 67 7.54 5.44 -12.81
CA LEU A 67 8.47 4.48 -12.21
C LEU A 67 8.10 3.08 -12.69
N THR A 68 9.01 2.44 -13.44
CA THR A 68 8.77 1.14 -14.08
C THR A 68 9.47 -0.03 -13.38
N GLN A 69 10.31 0.25 -12.39
CA GLN A 69 11.05 -0.76 -11.61
C GLN A 69 10.45 -0.87 -10.21
N LEU A 70 9.24 -1.42 -10.15
CA LEU A 70 8.51 -1.71 -8.93
C LEU A 70 8.59 -3.21 -8.65
N HIS A 71 8.70 -3.59 -7.39
CA HIS A 71 8.75 -4.99 -6.97
C HIS A 71 7.53 -5.29 -6.11
N THR A 72 6.81 -6.35 -6.45
CA THR A 72 5.76 -6.91 -5.61
C THR A 72 6.38 -7.87 -4.58
N PRO A 73 5.64 -8.25 -3.53
CA PRO A 73 5.96 -9.43 -2.73
C PRO A 73 6.17 -10.67 -3.61
N LEU A 74 6.86 -11.68 -3.08
CA LEU A 74 7.23 -12.91 -3.82
C LEU A 74 6.02 -13.60 -4.49
N ILE A 75 4.84 -13.46 -3.89
CA ILE A 75 3.58 -13.92 -4.45
C ILE A 75 2.63 -12.71 -4.47
N ALA A 76 2.36 -12.19 -5.66
CA ALA A 76 1.45 -11.07 -5.87
C ALA A 76 -0.01 -11.53 -5.80
N HIS A 77 -0.84 -10.80 -5.05
CA HIS A 77 -2.29 -10.93 -5.08
C HIS A 77 -2.94 -9.57 -4.81
N THR A 78 -4.09 -9.36 -5.43
CA THR A 78 -4.91 -8.16 -5.32
C THR A 78 -5.00 -7.62 -3.89
N GLY A 79 -5.43 -8.42 -2.92
CA GLY A 79 -5.67 -7.95 -1.55
C GLY A 79 -4.39 -7.50 -0.85
N GLY A 80 -3.35 -8.33 -0.85
CA GLY A 80 -2.08 -8.02 -0.19
C GLY A 80 -1.38 -6.82 -0.82
N ASP A 81 -1.36 -6.75 -2.15
CA ASP A 81 -0.68 -5.70 -2.90
C ASP A 81 -1.42 -4.35 -2.83
N ILE A 82 -2.77 -4.37 -2.84
CA ILE A 82 -3.58 -3.16 -2.59
C ILE A 82 -3.31 -2.63 -1.20
N VAL A 83 -3.37 -3.46 -0.16
CA VAL A 83 -3.09 -3.00 1.21
C VAL A 83 -1.65 -2.50 1.31
N THR A 84 -0.68 -3.14 0.66
CA THR A 84 0.71 -2.65 0.64
C THR A 84 0.80 -1.25 0.03
N LEU A 85 0.11 -1.00 -1.09
CA LEU A 85 0.15 0.28 -1.79
C LEU A 85 -0.62 1.38 -1.06
N GLU A 86 -1.73 1.06 -0.41
CA GLU A 86 -2.49 2.02 0.40
C GLU A 86 -1.78 2.35 1.72
N THR A 87 -0.92 1.46 2.22
CA THR A 87 -0.29 1.60 3.55
C THR A 87 1.18 1.95 3.57
N GLY A 88 1.90 1.64 2.50
CA GLY A 88 3.35 1.63 2.51
C GLY A 88 3.95 0.56 3.42
N LEU A 89 3.18 -0.42 3.89
CA LEU A 89 3.63 -1.52 4.72
C LEU A 89 3.73 -2.79 3.87
N TYR A 90 4.78 -3.58 4.07
CA TYR A 90 4.83 -4.93 3.49
C TYR A 90 3.89 -5.89 4.23
N PRO A 91 3.50 -7.03 3.61
CA PRO A 91 2.64 -8.05 4.21
C PRO A 91 2.97 -8.47 5.64
N ASP A 92 4.26 -8.60 5.98
CA ASP A 92 4.72 -8.95 7.33
C ASP A 92 4.45 -7.85 8.38
N ARG A 93 4.13 -6.63 7.92
CA ARG A 93 3.89 -5.45 8.74
C ARG A 93 2.41 -5.05 8.82
N HIS A 94 1.53 -5.71 8.05
CA HIS A 94 0.07 -5.51 8.12
C HIS A 94 -0.74 -6.80 8.26
N GLY A 95 -0.10 -7.95 8.45
CA GLY A 95 -0.74 -9.22 8.81
C GLY A 95 -1.44 -9.96 7.67
N LEU A 96 -1.62 -9.33 6.51
CA LEU A 96 -2.18 -9.97 5.31
C LEU A 96 -1.05 -10.55 4.45
N ALA A 97 -0.71 -11.81 4.69
CA ALA A 97 0.49 -12.42 4.14
C ALA A 97 0.52 -12.48 2.59
N VAL A 98 -0.42 -13.19 1.95
CA VAL A 98 -0.31 -13.49 0.52
C VAL A 98 -1.62 -13.28 -0.24
N SER A 99 -2.76 -13.79 0.24
CA SER A 99 -3.97 -13.90 -0.60
C SER A 99 -5.04 -12.85 -0.26
N ASN A 100 -6.04 -12.74 -1.15
CA ASN A 100 -7.31 -12.02 -0.90
C ASN A 100 -8.07 -12.56 0.31
N THR A 101 -7.74 -13.80 0.70
CA THR A 101 -8.32 -14.51 1.82
C THR A 101 -7.24 -15.19 2.64
N TYR A 102 -7.50 -15.37 3.93
CA TYR A 102 -6.60 -16.07 4.83
C TYR A 102 -7.38 -16.96 5.79
N ARG A 103 -6.67 -17.88 6.45
CA ARG A 103 -7.26 -18.76 7.46
C ARG A 103 -7.01 -18.21 8.85
N TYR A 104 -8.03 -18.22 9.69
CA TYR A 104 -7.92 -17.89 11.11
C TYR A 104 -8.42 -19.07 11.95
N PHE A 105 -7.80 -19.28 13.11
CA PHE A 105 -8.12 -20.39 14.00
C PHE A 105 -9.35 -20.06 14.85
N THR A 106 -10.22 -21.06 15.07
CA THR A 106 -11.38 -20.91 15.93
C THR A 106 -11.25 -21.76 17.19
N PRO A 107 -11.82 -21.35 18.34
CA PRO A 107 -11.86 -22.19 19.53
C PRO A 107 -12.57 -23.54 19.31
N ALA A 108 -13.46 -23.61 18.32
CA ALA A 108 -14.23 -24.81 17.98
C ALA A 108 -13.43 -25.84 17.16
N GLY A 109 -12.18 -25.55 16.79
CA GLY A 109 -11.28 -26.48 16.12
C GLY A 109 -10.95 -26.09 14.68
N PRO A 110 -11.86 -26.24 13.70
CA PRO A 110 -11.56 -25.95 12.31
C PRO A 110 -11.20 -24.47 12.08
N ALA A 111 -10.14 -24.24 11.31
CA ALA A 111 -9.83 -22.91 10.81
C ALA A 111 -10.86 -22.46 9.79
N ARG A 112 -11.25 -21.19 9.85
CA ARG A 112 -12.24 -20.58 8.95
C ARG A 112 -11.57 -19.57 8.03
N THR A 113 -12.31 -19.10 7.04
CA THR A 113 -11.80 -18.19 6.03
C THR A 113 -12.20 -16.76 6.37
N ALA A 114 -11.21 -15.87 6.42
CA ALA A 114 -11.41 -14.43 6.48
C ALA A 114 -10.96 -13.78 5.16
N VAL A 115 -11.37 -12.54 4.93
CA VAL A 115 -11.05 -11.79 3.70
C VAL A 115 -10.28 -10.51 4.01
N ALA A 116 -9.42 -10.10 3.08
CA ALA A 116 -8.57 -8.92 3.20
C ALA A 116 -9.33 -7.58 3.01
N PHE A 117 -10.45 -7.58 2.28
CA PHE A 117 -11.16 -6.37 1.88
C PHE A 117 -12.06 -5.82 2.99
N THR A 118 -11.47 -5.11 3.94
CA THR A 118 -12.18 -4.50 5.07
C THR A 118 -11.70 -3.08 5.33
N TYR A 119 -12.45 -2.33 6.14
CA TYR A 119 -11.94 -1.05 6.66
C TYR A 119 -10.70 -1.24 7.53
N TRP A 120 -9.89 -0.19 7.62
CA TRP A 120 -8.63 -0.15 8.36
C TRP A 120 -8.74 -0.68 9.80
N THR A 121 -9.81 -0.29 10.49
CA THR A 121 -10.04 -0.63 11.90
C THR A 121 -11.04 -1.77 12.06
N ALA A 122 -11.38 -2.47 10.98
CA ALA A 122 -12.34 -3.57 11.04
C ALA A 122 -11.72 -4.77 11.76
N PRO A 123 -12.52 -5.52 12.55
CA PRO A 123 -12.09 -6.82 13.02
C PRO A 123 -12.00 -7.81 11.84
N VAL A 124 -11.45 -8.99 12.12
CA VAL A 124 -11.48 -10.14 11.20
C VAL A 124 -12.88 -10.32 10.60
N PHE A 125 -12.98 -10.31 9.27
CA PHE A 125 -14.24 -10.50 8.56
C PHE A 125 -14.32 -11.89 7.93
N ASP A 126 -15.18 -12.74 8.49
CA ASP A 126 -15.52 -14.07 7.95
C ASP A 126 -16.89 -14.03 7.27
N PRO A 127 -16.97 -14.16 5.93
CA PRO A 127 -18.24 -14.09 5.21
C PRO A 127 -19.18 -15.25 5.52
N GLY A 128 -18.69 -16.35 6.08
CA GLY A 128 -19.50 -17.48 6.55
C GLY A 128 -19.97 -17.32 7.99
N ALA A 129 -19.63 -16.24 8.69
CA ALA A 129 -19.96 -16.02 10.10
C ALA A 129 -20.67 -14.68 10.31
N ALA A 130 -21.89 -14.71 10.84
CA ALA A 130 -22.55 -13.46 11.28
C ALA A 130 -21.78 -12.80 12.44
N ALA A 131 -21.14 -13.59 13.30
CA ALA A 131 -20.26 -13.14 14.37
C ALA A 131 -18.98 -14.00 14.37
N PRO A 132 -17.89 -13.53 13.75
CA PRO A 132 -16.60 -14.22 13.78
C PRO A 132 -16.11 -14.43 15.22
N SER A 133 -15.51 -15.59 15.50
CA SER A 133 -14.96 -15.89 16.84
C SER A 133 -13.69 -15.11 17.16
N ASP A 134 -13.02 -14.60 16.13
CA ASP A 134 -11.87 -13.71 16.28
C ASP A 134 -12.36 -12.27 16.12
N THR A 135 -12.19 -11.48 17.17
CA THR A 135 -12.56 -10.06 17.20
C THR A 135 -11.34 -9.15 17.17
N SER A 136 -10.14 -9.70 16.91
CA SER A 136 -8.94 -8.90 16.66
C SER A 136 -9.06 -8.15 15.34
N TYR A 137 -8.19 -7.15 15.14
CA TYR A 137 -8.15 -6.37 13.91
C TYR A 137 -7.78 -7.24 12.71
N ASN A 138 -8.37 -6.95 11.55
CA ASN A 138 -8.05 -7.63 10.30
C ASN A 138 -6.63 -7.30 9.83
N LEU A 139 -6.13 -6.12 10.20
CA LEU A 139 -4.79 -5.64 9.89
C LEU A 139 -4.00 -5.49 11.20
N VAL A 140 -2.96 -6.29 11.37
CA VAL A 140 -2.18 -6.33 12.61
C VAL A 140 -0.69 -6.13 12.34
N GLY A 141 -0.06 -5.33 13.20
CA GLY A 141 1.39 -5.17 13.25
C GLY A 141 2.06 -6.33 13.98
N ALA A 142 3.40 -6.31 14.00
CA ALA A 142 4.20 -7.32 14.70
C ALA A 142 3.98 -7.34 16.23
N ASP A 143 3.42 -6.27 16.79
CA ASP A 143 3.02 -6.14 18.19
C ASP A 143 1.58 -6.62 18.47
N GLY A 144 0.90 -7.12 17.44
CA GLY A 144 -0.50 -7.57 17.51
C GLY A 144 -1.52 -6.43 17.64
N GLN A 145 -1.08 -5.17 17.54
CA GLN A 145 -1.97 -4.02 17.54
C GLN A 145 -2.46 -3.71 16.13
N ASN A 146 -3.53 -2.91 16.04
CA ASN A 146 -3.95 -2.39 14.74
C ASN A 146 -2.79 -1.59 14.14
N VAL A 147 -2.56 -1.78 12.85
CA VAL A 147 -1.59 -0.97 12.12
C VAL A 147 -1.98 0.52 12.17
N PRO A 148 -1.02 1.47 12.17
CA PRO A 148 -1.33 2.90 12.16
C PRO A 148 -1.96 3.35 10.85
N ALA A 149 -3.00 4.18 10.91
CA ALA A 149 -3.67 4.69 9.71
C ALA A 149 -2.66 5.23 8.68
N PRO A 150 -2.77 4.82 7.41
CA PRO A 150 -1.70 5.04 6.45
C PRO A 150 -1.64 6.46 5.90
N TRP A 151 -2.76 7.19 6.00
CA TRP A 151 -2.81 8.62 5.76
C TRP A 151 -3.23 9.35 7.03
N VAL A 152 -2.63 10.52 7.24
CA VAL A 152 -3.16 11.50 8.18
C VAL A 152 -4.52 11.95 7.63
N PRO A 153 -5.57 12.11 8.44
CA PRO A 153 -6.81 12.72 7.96
C PRO A 153 -6.50 14.03 7.24
N PHE A 154 -6.98 14.16 6.01
CA PHE A 154 -7.01 15.45 5.31
C PHE A 154 -8.10 16.31 5.97
N THR A 155 -7.78 16.91 7.12
CA THR A 155 -8.64 17.87 7.82
C THR A 155 -7.95 19.21 7.92
#